data_AF-A0A2S9SM31-F1
#
_entry.id   AF-A0A2S9SM31-F1
#
_cell.length_a   1.000
_cell.length_b   1.000
_cell.length_c   1.000
_cell.angle_alpha   90.00
_cell.angle_beta   90.00
_cell.angle_gamma   90.00
#
_symmetry.space_group_name_H-M   'P 1'
#
loop_
_entity.id
_entity.type
_entity.pdbx_description
1 polymer ?
#
loop_
_entity_poly.entity_id
_entity_poly.type
_entity_poly.pdbx_seq_one_letter_code
_entity_poly.pdbx_strand_id
1 'polypeptide(L)'
;MSTSKKLLLTMFFNVISLIFIISVSFFIAKKNIEILINKDLESIGLSVYNLSSFYAKSNPKGYESKEFKDAIKEIKIGKSGYIYFVDESGNIIIHPTIEGKNLASLDFIQKIISSGDKSGIIEYYTDVTNQDKIIYYK
;
A
#
# COMPACT_ATOMS: atom_id res chain seq x y z
N MET A 1 -37.37 42.27 6.99
CA MET A 1 -37.33 40.85 7.44
C MET A 1 -37.40 40.82 8.96
N SER A 2 -38.30 40.01 9.55
CA SER A 2 -38.47 39.94 11.01
C SER A 2 -37.23 39.36 11.70
N THR A 3 -37.03 39.70 12.97
CA THR A 3 -35.90 39.21 13.79
C THR A 3 -35.78 37.69 13.77
N SER A 4 -36.90 36.97 13.85
CA SER A 4 -36.95 35.50 13.78
C SER A 4 -36.44 34.97 12.44
N LYS A 5 -36.79 35.61 11.32
CA LYS A 5 -36.30 35.21 9.99
C LYS A 5 -34.79 35.45 9.87
N LYS A 6 -34.26 36.56 10.42
CA LYS A 6 -32.82 36.85 10.44
C LYS A 6 -32.06 35.79 11.24
N LEU A 7 -32.57 35.42 12.40
CA LEU A 7 -31.97 34.37 13.24
C LEU A 7 -31.91 33.03 12.50
N LEU A 8 -33.02 32.60 11.89
CA LEU A 8 -33.07 31.35 11.12
C LEU A 8 -32.07 31.35 9.97
N LEU A 9 -31.94 32.46 9.24
CA LEU A 9 -31.00 32.59 8.14
C LEU A 9 -29.54 32.51 8.62
N THR A 10 -29.20 33.17 9.73
CA THR A 10 -27.85 33.11 10.30
C THR A 10 -27.53 31.71 10.82
N MET A 11 -28.48 31.02 11.46
CA MET A 11 -28.30 29.62 11.88
C MET A 11 -28.03 28.71 10.68
N PHE A 12 -28.78 28.88 9.59
CA PHE A 12 -28.57 28.13 8.35
C PHE A 12 -27.15 28.31 7.79
N PHE A 13 -26.66 29.55 7.70
CA PHE A 13 -25.29 29.81 7.22
C PHE A 13 -24.21 29.23 8.14
N ASN A 14 -24.40 29.24 9.46
CA ASN A 14 -23.46 28.62 10.40
C ASN A 14 -23.40 27.10 10.27
N VAL A 15 -24.54 26.44 10.02
CA VAL A 15 -24.56 24.98 9.77
C VAL A 15 -23.83 24.67 8.46
N ILE A 16 -24.06 25.45 7.41
CA ILE A 16 -23.36 25.28 6.13
C ILE A 16 -21.86 25.48 6.29
N SER A 17 -21.43 26.53 6.98
CA SER A 17 -20.00 26.80 7.18
C SER A 17 -19.32 25.66 7.96
N LEU A 18 -19.99 25.10 8.96
CA LEU A 18 -19.48 23.96 9.71
C LEU A 18 -19.34 22.72 8.82
N ILE A 19 -20.37 22.39 8.04
CA ILE A 19 -20.33 21.26 7.08
C ILE A 19 -19.20 21.46 6.07
N PHE A 20 -19.03 22.68 5.58
CA PHE A 20 -17.98 23.02 4.62
C PHE A 20 -16.58 22.83 5.21
N ILE A 21 -16.35 23.31 6.44
CA ILE A 21 -15.07 23.13 7.14
C ILE A 21 -14.77 21.63 7.32
N ILE A 22 -15.74 20.85 7.79
CA ILE A 22 -15.59 19.40 7.97
C ILE A 22 -15.24 18.71 6.66
N SER A 23 -15.93 19.08 5.56
CA SER A 23 -15.68 18.53 4.24
C SER A 23 -14.25 18.83 3.75
N VAL A 24 -13.83 20.09 3.83
CA VAL A 24 -12.47 20.50 3.43
C VAL A 24 -11.42 19.78 4.29
N SER A 25 -11.60 19.73 5.60
CA SER A 25 -10.69 19.01 6.51
C SER A 25 -10.61 17.52 6.19
N PHE A 26 -11.73 16.88 5.87
CA PHE A 26 -11.77 15.48 5.46
C PHE A 26 -10.95 15.23 4.19
N PHE A 27 -11.11 16.05 3.15
CA PHE A 27 -10.34 15.90 1.91
C PHE A 27 -8.84 16.14 2.11
N ILE A 28 -8.46 17.13 2.91
CA ILE A 28 -7.06 17.38 3.25
C ILE A 28 -6.47 16.18 4.00
N ALA A 29 -7.18 15.69 5.02
CA ALA A 29 -6.74 14.53 5.79
C ALA A 29 -6.57 13.29 4.89
N LYS A 30 -7.55 13.00 4.03
CA LYS A 30 -7.50 11.87 3.09
C LYS A 30 -6.26 11.95 2.19
N LYS A 31 -6.01 13.11 1.57
CA LYS A 31 -4.85 13.32 0.70
C LYS A 31 -3.52 13.17 1.44
N ASN A 32 -3.42 13.71 2.66
CA ASN A 32 -2.19 13.59 3.45
C ASN A 32 -1.92 12.15 3.87
N ILE A 33 -2.96 11.38 4.23
CA ILE A 33 -2.85 9.96 4.56
C ILE A 33 -2.36 9.17 3.34
N GLU A 34 -2.90 9.43 2.15
CA GLU A 34 -2.49 8.76 0.91
C GLU A 34 -1.01 9.02 0.57
N ILE A 35 -0.56 10.27 0.66
CA ILE A 35 0.84 10.64 0.46
C ILE A 35 1.75 9.94 1.49
N LEU A 36 1.33 9.91 2.75
CA LEU A 36 2.11 9.27 3.82
C LEU A 36 2.24 7.76 3.59
N ILE A 37 1.13 7.08 3.28
CA ILE A 37 1.12 5.65 2.97
C ILE A 37 2.08 5.34 1.80
N ASN A 38 2.01 6.11 0.72
CA ASN A 38 2.86 5.91 -0.45
C ASN A 38 4.35 6.05 -0.11
N LYS A 39 4.70 7.08 0.65
CA LYS A 39 6.07 7.34 1.08
C LYS A 39 6.59 6.26 2.04
N ASP A 40 5.75 5.80 2.97
CA ASP A 40 6.13 4.75 3.91
C ASP A 40 6.33 3.42 3.19
N LEU A 41 5.44 3.06 2.26
CA LEU A 41 5.57 1.86 1.43
C LEU A 41 6.83 1.89 0.57
N GLU A 42 7.12 3.03 -0.08
CA GLU A 42 8.35 3.23 -0.85
C GLU A 42 9.58 3.09 0.04
N SER A 43 9.61 3.75 1.20
CA SER A 43 10.76 3.71 2.10
C SER A 43 11.02 2.29 2.62
N ILE A 44 9.98 1.56 3.02
CA ILE A 44 10.10 0.18 3.52
C ILE A 44 10.53 -0.74 2.37
N GLY A 45 9.87 -0.64 1.21
CA GLY A 45 10.18 -1.46 0.05
C GLY A 45 11.62 -1.27 -0.45
N LEU A 46 12.09 -0.02 -0.55
CA LEU A 46 13.49 0.29 -0.90
C LEU A 46 14.47 -0.23 0.15
N SER A 47 14.14 -0.11 1.44
CA SER A 47 15.01 -0.61 2.50
C SER A 47 15.17 -2.13 2.41
N VAL A 48 14.07 -2.85 2.22
CA VAL A 48 14.07 -4.31 2.10
C VAL A 48 14.75 -4.75 0.81
N TYR A 49 14.50 -4.07 -0.31
CA TYR A 49 15.20 -4.33 -1.57
C TYR A 49 16.71 -4.15 -1.44
N ASN A 50 17.17 -3.05 -0.84
CA ASN A 50 18.59 -2.76 -0.67
C ASN A 50 19.27 -3.79 0.25
N LEU A 51 18.63 -4.16 1.36
CA LEU A 51 19.15 -5.17 2.28
C LEU A 51 19.18 -6.56 1.64
N SER A 52 18.12 -6.93 0.93
CA SER A 52 18.03 -8.22 0.22
C SER A 52 19.06 -8.31 -0.89
N SER A 53 19.25 -7.22 -1.65
CA SER A 53 20.27 -7.10 -2.69
C SER A 53 21.68 -7.16 -2.12
N PHE A 54 21.93 -6.51 -0.98
CA PHE A 54 23.20 -6.59 -0.28
C PHE A 54 23.49 -8.03 0.19
N TYR A 55 22.51 -8.68 0.81
CA TYR A 55 22.62 -10.06 1.27
C TYR A 55 22.86 -11.03 0.10
N ALA A 56 22.19 -10.83 -1.03
CA ALA A 56 22.35 -11.63 -2.24
C ALA A 56 23.75 -11.55 -2.85
N LYS A 57 24.48 -10.43 -2.67
CA LYS A 57 25.88 -10.33 -3.14
C LYS A 57 26.81 -11.33 -2.44
N SER A 58 26.58 -11.58 -1.15
CA SER A 58 27.37 -12.54 -0.37
C SER A 58 26.81 -13.95 -0.42
N ASN A 59 25.48 -14.08 -0.55
CA ASN A 59 24.79 -15.37 -0.63
C ASN A 59 23.70 -15.34 -1.71
N PRO A 60 24.02 -15.65 -2.99
CA PRO A 60 23.08 -15.53 -4.12
C PRO A 60 21.80 -16.36 -3.97
N LYS A 61 21.85 -17.48 -3.24
CA LYS A 61 20.70 -18.33 -2.93
C LYS A 61 20.17 -18.14 -1.51
N GLY A 62 20.59 -17.07 -0.84
CA GLY A 62 20.21 -16.81 0.55
C GLY A 62 18.71 -16.66 0.77
N TYR A 63 17.96 -16.26 -0.27
CA TYR A 63 16.51 -16.18 -0.25
C TYR A 63 15.82 -17.55 -0.07
N GLU A 64 16.51 -18.66 -0.35
CA GLU A 64 16.00 -20.01 -0.13
C GLU A 64 16.08 -20.43 1.34
N SER A 65 16.94 -19.78 2.14
CA SER A 65 17.14 -20.11 3.56
C SER A 65 15.88 -19.84 4.38
N LYS A 66 15.62 -20.71 5.35
CA LYS A 66 14.45 -20.58 6.23
C LYS A 66 14.54 -19.30 7.06
N GLU A 67 15.72 -18.96 7.54
CA GLU A 67 16.00 -17.78 8.35
C GLU A 67 15.67 -16.49 7.60
N PHE A 68 16.07 -16.40 6.32
CA PHE A 68 15.73 -15.24 5.48
C PHE A 68 14.22 -15.15 5.25
N LYS A 69 13.57 -16.26 4.88
CA LYS A 69 12.12 -16.29 4.65
C LYS A 69 11.34 -15.88 5.89
N ASP A 70 11.72 -16.42 7.05
CA ASP A 70 11.06 -16.11 8.32
C ASP A 70 11.25 -14.63 8.68
N ALA A 71 12.47 -14.09 8.55
CA ALA A 71 12.74 -12.68 8.79
C ALA A 71 11.91 -11.75 7.88
N ILE A 72 11.75 -12.09 6.60
CA ILE A 72 10.89 -11.31 5.69
C ILE A 72 9.40 -11.40 6.08
N LYS A 73 8.90 -12.58 6.47
CA LYS A 73 7.49 -12.80 6.86
C LYS A 73 7.10 -12.12 8.18
N GLU A 74 8.08 -11.91 9.05
CA GLU A 74 7.92 -11.19 10.31
C GLU A 74 7.70 -9.69 10.11
N ILE A 75 8.16 -9.12 8.99
CA ILE A 75 7.96 -7.70 8.69
C ILE A 75 6.46 -7.43 8.46
N LYS A 76 5.86 -6.67 9.37
CA LYS A 76 4.48 -6.19 9.29
C LYS A 76 4.45 -4.72 8.91
N ILE A 77 3.55 -4.37 8.00
CA ILE A 77 3.32 -3.00 7.56
C ILE A 77 1.90 -2.59 7.98
N GLY A 78 1.80 -1.63 8.91
CA GLY A 78 0.51 -1.24 9.47
C GLY A 78 -0.22 -2.42 10.14
N LYS A 79 -1.54 -2.54 9.92
CA LYS A 79 -2.37 -3.57 10.56
C LYS A 79 -2.34 -4.92 9.85
N SER A 80 -2.30 -4.92 8.52
CA SER A 80 -2.49 -6.13 7.69
C SER A 80 -1.48 -6.25 6.54
N GLY A 81 -0.61 -5.26 6.34
CA GLY A 81 0.39 -5.28 5.30
C GLY A 81 1.57 -6.20 5.63
N TYR A 82 2.19 -6.72 4.58
CA TYR A 82 3.29 -7.68 4.65
C TYR A 82 4.16 -7.55 3.40
N ILE A 83 5.35 -8.11 3.47
CA ILE A 83 6.29 -8.18 2.34
C ILE A 83 6.18 -9.55 1.68
N TYR A 84 6.31 -9.58 0.36
CA TYR A 84 6.42 -10.82 -0.39
C TYR A 84 7.39 -10.64 -1.56
N PHE A 85 7.92 -11.77 -2.03
CA PHE A 85 8.85 -11.83 -3.16
C PHE A 85 8.18 -12.57 -4.31
N VAL A 86 8.29 -12.01 -5.50
CA VAL A 86 7.80 -12.58 -6.75
C VAL A 86 8.95 -12.63 -7.75
N ASP A 87 9.06 -13.71 -8.52
CA ASP A 87 10.02 -13.80 -9.61
C ASP A 87 9.48 -13.20 -10.92
N GLU A 88 10.34 -13.08 -11.93
CA GLU A 88 9.98 -12.54 -13.25
C GLU A 88 8.92 -13.37 -13.99
N SER A 89 8.69 -14.63 -13.58
CA SER A 89 7.65 -15.50 -14.12
C SER A 89 6.34 -15.40 -13.34
N GLY A 90 6.26 -14.57 -12.30
CA GLY A 90 5.09 -14.41 -11.43
C GLY A 90 4.93 -15.47 -10.36
N ASN A 91 5.96 -16.28 -10.07
CA ASN A 91 5.94 -17.23 -8.97
C ASN A 91 6.20 -16.51 -7.65
N ILE A 92 5.37 -16.81 -6.65
CA ILE A 92 5.53 -16.27 -5.30
C ILE A 92 6.57 -17.09 -4.54
N ILE A 93 7.73 -16.48 -4.28
CA ILE A 93 8.88 -17.14 -3.66
C ILE A 93 8.81 -17.07 -2.13
N ILE A 94 8.39 -15.91 -1.61
CA ILE A 94 8.22 -15.66 -0.17
C ILE A 94 6.87 -15.01 0.05
N HIS A 95 6.02 -15.62 0.87
CA HIS A 95 4.71 -15.08 1.26
C HIS A 95 4.24 -15.72 2.56
N PRO A 96 3.48 -15.02 3.43
CA PRO A 96 2.96 -15.62 4.66
C PRO A 96 2.15 -16.92 4.47
N THR A 97 1.42 -17.04 3.36
CA THR A 97 0.43 -18.12 3.15
C THR A 97 0.39 -18.82 1.78
N ILE A 98 0.99 -18.27 0.71
CA ILE A 98 0.78 -18.76 -0.67
C ILE A 98 2.07 -18.94 -1.48
N GLU A 99 3.15 -19.35 -0.81
CA GLU A 99 4.43 -19.67 -1.47
C GLU A 99 4.26 -20.78 -2.51
N GLY A 100 5.00 -20.67 -3.62
CA GLY A 100 4.97 -21.62 -4.74
C GLY A 100 3.80 -21.46 -5.70
N LYS A 101 2.85 -20.56 -5.43
CA LYS A 101 1.79 -20.24 -6.41
C LYS A 101 2.31 -19.31 -7.49
N ASN A 102 1.91 -19.56 -8.73
CA ASN A 102 2.09 -18.61 -9.83
C ASN A 102 0.86 -17.69 -9.92
N LEU A 103 1.09 -16.39 -9.89
CA LEU A 103 0.05 -15.37 -9.97
C LEU A 103 0.16 -14.50 -11.23
N ALA A 104 0.90 -14.94 -12.26
CA ALA A 104 1.10 -14.21 -13.50
C ALA A 104 -0.20 -13.94 -14.29
N SER A 105 -1.29 -14.63 -13.97
CA SER A 105 -2.61 -14.37 -14.53
C SER A 105 -3.29 -13.12 -13.96
N LEU A 106 -2.80 -12.58 -12.84
CA LEU A 106 -3.39 -11.40 -12.20
C LEU A 106 -2.81 -10.11 -12.79
N ASP A 107 -3.67 -9.18 -13.18
CA ASP A 107 -3.29 -7.92 -13.84
C ASP A 107 -2.22 -7.13 -13.07
N PHE A 108 -2.29 -7.09 -11.73
CA PHE A 108 -1.31 -6.35 -10.94
C PHE A 108 0.08 -7.02 -10.95
N ILE A 109 0.15 -8.35 -11.00
CA ILE A 109 1.43 -9.08 -11.13
C ILE A 109 2.01 -8.87 -12.52
N GLN A 110 1.17 -8.90 -13.56
CA GLN A 110 1.62 -8.60 -14.93
C GLN A 110 2.19 -7.19 -15.05
N LYS A 111 1.59 -6.19 -14.38
CA LYS A 111 2.12 -4.82 -14.31
C LYS A 111 3.49 -4.78 -13.65
N ILE A 112 3.68 -5.49 -12.52
CA ILE A 112 4.98 -5.58 -11.82
C ILE A 112 6.04 -6.23 -12.72
N ILE A 113 5.72 -7.35 -13.36
CA ILE A 113 6.66 -8.06 -14.26
C ILE A 113 7.00 -7.18 -15.47
N SER A 114 6.00 -6.56 -16.09
CA SER A 114 6.18 -5.72 -17.29
C SER A 114 6.99 -4.45 -17.02
N SER A 115 7.07 -4.01 -15.76
CA SER A 115 7.89 -2.86 -15.38
C SER A 115 9.39 -3.17 -15.27
N GLY A 116 9.79 -4.45 -15.24
CA GLY A 116 11.19 -4.85 -15.06
C GLY A 116 11.79 -4.28 -13.78
N ASP A 117 13.00 -3.72 -13.86
CA ASP A 117 13.73 -3.15 -12.70
C ASP A 117 13.18 -1.81 -12.18
N LYS A 118 12.07 -1.31 -12.74
CA LYS A 118 11.45 -0.07 -12.28
C LYS A 118 10.67 -0.34 -11.00
N SER A 119 10.64 0.64 -10.10
CA SER A 119 9.70 0.63 -8.98
C SER A 119 8.42 1.37 -9.32
N GLY A 120 7.36 1.08 -8.56
CA GLY A 120 6.10 1.79 -8.67
C GLY A 120 5.13 1.42 -7.57
N ILE A 121 3.98 2.09 -7.59
CA ILE A 121 2.85 1.82 -6.71
C ILE A 121 1.69 1.34 -7.57
N ILE A 122 1.04 0.26 -7.14
CA ILE A 122 -0.17 -0.27 -7.78
C ILE A 122 -1.26 -0.38 -6.72
N GLU A 123 -2.43 0.16 -7.06
CA GLU A 123 -3.67 -0.11 -6.34
C GLU A 123 -4.45 -1.18 -7.10
N TYR A 124 -4.97 -2.15 -6.38
CA TYR A 124 -5.75 -3.24 -6.94
C TYR A 124 -6.76 -3.78 -5.92
N TYR A 125 -7.87 -4.30 -6.44
CA TYR A 125 -8.84 -5.02 -5.65
C TYR A 125 -8.49 -6.51 -5.61
N THR A 126 -8.71 -7.18 -4.47
CA THR A 126 -8.56 -8.64 -4.38
C THR A 126 -9.83 -9.31 -3.88
N ASP A 127 -10.27 -10.32 -4.61
CA ASP A 127 -11.44 -11.13 -4.24
C ASP A 127 -11.19 -12.01 -3.01
N VAL A 128 -9.92 -12.28 -2.68
CA VAL A 128 -9.54 -13.15 -1.55
C VAL A 128 -9.83 -12.47 -0.21
N THR A 129 -9.55 -11.17 -0.10
CA THR A 129 -9.82 -10.40 1.13
C THR A 129 -10.97 -9.42 0.98
N ASN A 130 -11.57 -9.33 -0.22
CA ASN A 130 -12.68 -8.43 -0.56
C ASN A 130 -12.38 -6.97 -0.17
N GLN A 131 -11.16 -6.52 -0.50
CA GLN A 131 -10.59 -5.24 -0.07
C GLN A 131 -9.72 -4.64 -1.18
N ASP A 132 -9.73 -3.31 -1.26
CA ASP A 132 -8.72 -2.55 -1.99
C ASP A 132 -7.37 -2.68 -1.29
N LYS A 133 -6.32 -2.92 -2.08
CA LYS A 133 -4.94 -3.02 -1.64
C LYS A 133 -4.08 -2.05 -2.42
N ILE A 134 -3.06 -1.55 -1.73
CA ILE A 134 -1.99 -0.77 -2.31
C ILE A 134 -0.68 -1.52 -2.10
N ILE A 135 0.16 -1.55 -3.12
CA ILE A 135 1.48 -2.17 -3.07
C ILE A 135 2.52 -1.26 -3.69
N TYR A 136 3.68 -1.16 -3.04
CA TYR A 136 4.91 -0.71 -3.65
C TYR A 136 5.74 -1.92 -4.11
N TYR A 137 6.27 -1.88 -5.32
CA TYR A 137 7.14 -2.93 -5.86
C TYR A 137 8.48 -2.35 -6.28
N LYS A 138 9.55 -3.16 -6.18
CA LYS A 138 10.91 -2.83 -6.59
C LYS A 138 11.70 -4.08 -6.91
#